data_AF-K8F2E7-F1
#
_entry.id   AF-K8F2E7-F1
#
_cell.length_a   1.000
_cell.length_b   1.000
_cell.length_c   1.000
_cell.angle_alpha   90.00
_cell.angle_beta   90.00
_cell.angle_gamma   90.00
#
_symmetry.space_group_name_H-M   'P 1'
#
loop_
_entity.id
_entity.type
_entity.pdbx_description
1 polymer ?
#
loop_
_entity_poly.entity_id
_entity_poly.type
_entity_poly.pdbx_seq_one_letter_code
_entity_poly.pdbx_strand_id
1 'polypeptide(L)'
;MREHEDAMRARPNEPRRDLGANEEYDLALSHRDRKRLEKQQKYTREQRMAVAPEDDAEGRREIGGKIMSNRGLTPHRSKDMKNPRVRLKNKFAKAVVRRKGTVRDMKVGATTYGGEETGVKTSVIKSRKL
;
A
#
# COMPACT_ATOMS: atom_id res chain seq x y z
N MET A 1 -1.37 -25.72 -30.58
CA MET A 1 -1.40 -25.39 -29.13
C MET A 1 -2.83 -25.14 -28.64
N ARG A 2 -3.61 -24.21 -29.23
CA ARG A 2 -5.02 -23.97 -28.84
C ARG A 2 -5.96 -25.18 -29.03
N GLU A 3 -5.81 -25.91 -30.13
CA GLU A 3 -6.60 -27.13 -30.42
C GLU A 3 -6.46 -28.24 -29.36
N HIS A 4 -5.32 -28.31 -28.66
CA HIS A 4 -5.06 -29.33 -27.65
C HIS A 4 -5.52 -28.92 -26.23
N GLU A 5 -5.77 -27.62 -26.03
CA GLU A 5 -6.37 -27.08 -24.79
C GLU A 5 -7.90 -27.21 -24.81
N ASP A 6 -8.53 -27.04 -25.97
CA ASP A 6 -9.99 -27.18 -26.12
C ASP A 6 -10.46 -28.65 -26.01
N ALA A 7 -9.62 -29.63 -26.33
CA ALA A 7 -9.91 -31.06 -26.15
C ALA A 7 -9.84 -31.54 -24.69
N MET A 8 -9.18 -30.78 -23.81
CA MET A 8 -9.02 -31.09 -22.37
C MET A 8 -10.00 -30.33 -21.47
N ARG A 9 -10.76 -29.38 -22.03
CA ARG A 9 -11.81 -28.68 -21.29
C ARG A 9 -13.01 -29.60 -21.18
N ALA A 10 -13.14 -30.25 -20.03
CA ALA A 10 -14.26 -31.13 -19.71
C ALA A 10 -15.59 -30.50 -20.15
N ARG A 11 -16.30 -31.16 -21.07
CA ARG A 11 -17.68 -30.79 -21.37
C ARG A 11 -18.45 -30.91 -20.06
N PRO A 12 -19.26 -29.91 -19.67
CA PRO A 12 -19.74 -29.78 -18.29
C PRO A 12 -20.61 -30.94 -17.75
N ASN A 13 -20.98 -31.92 -18.59
CA ASN A 13 -21.94 -33.00 -18.27
C ASN A 13 -21.43 -34.43 -18.56
N GLU A 14 -20.12 -34.69 -18.69
CA GLU A 14 -19.60 -36.07 -18.83
C GLU A 14 -19.16 -36.66 -17.47
N PRO A 15 -19.41 -37.95 -17.18
CA PRO A 15 -18.94 -38.60 -15.96
C PRO A 15 -17.41 -38.64 -15.94
N ARG A 16 -16.81 -38.41 -14.77
CA ARG A 16 -15.36 -38.52 -14.59
C ARG A 16 -14.93 -39.93 -14.99
N ARG A 17 -14.01 -40.01 -15.96
CA ARG A 17 -13.42 -41.29 -16.38
C ARG A 17 -12.60 -41.85 -15.22
N ASP A 18 -12.83 -43.12 -14.88
CA ASP A 18 -12.07 -43.84 -13.86
C ASP A 18 -10.68 -44.17 -14.42
N LEU A 19 -9.74 -43.24 -14.23
CA LEU A 19 -8.35 -43.40 -14.68
C LEU A 19 -7.61 -44.35 -13.74
N GLY A 20 -6.72 -45.17 -14.30
CA GLY A 20 -5.86 -46.03 -13.49
C GLY A 20 -4.88 -45.21 -12.65
N ALA A 21 -4.47 -45.73 -11.48
CA ALA A 21 -3.61 -45.01 -10.53
C ALA A 21 -2.29 -44.47 -11.13
N ASN A 22 -1.73 -45.17 -12.13
CA ASN A 22 -0.52 -44.74 -12.84
C ASN A 22 -0.78 -43.55 -13.78
N GLU A 23 -1.92 -43.56 -14.48
CA GLU A 23 -2.30 -42.48 -15.41
C GLU A 23 -2.63 -41.19 -14.64
N GLU A 24 -3.28 -41.31 -13.47
CA GLU A 24 -3.53 -40.17 -12.58
C GLU A 24 -2.23 -39.54 -12.07
N TYR A 25 -1.25 -40.38 -11.72
CA TYR A 25 0.07 -39.92 -11.27
C TYR A 25 0.83 -39.15 -12.36
N ASP A 26 0.82 -39.65 -13.60
CA ASP A 26 1.48 -39.00 -14.73
C ASP A 26 0.82 -37.66 -15.10
N LEU A 27 -0.52 -37.57 -15.02
CA LEU A 27 -1.25 -36.32 -15.20
C LEU A 27 -0.92 -35.30 -14.10
N ALA A 28 -0.77 -35.73 -12.85
CA ALA A 28 -0.39 -34.85 -11.75
C ALA A 28 1.04 -34.28 -11.93
N LEU A 29 1.98 -35.10 -12.38
CA LEU A 29 3.36 -34.68 -12.69
C LEU A 29 3.40 -33.66 -13.83
N SER A 30 2.73 -33.96 -14.95
CA SER A 30 2.69 -33.03 -16.10
C SER A 30 2.03 -31.70 -15.74
N HIS A 31 0.97 -31.73 -14.93
CA HIS A 31 0.30 -30.53 -14.44
C HIS A 31 1.21 -29.68 -13.54
N ARG A 32 2.00 -30.32 -12.66
CA ARG A 32 3.01 -29.65 -11.83
C ARG A 32 4.08 -28.98 -12.68
N ASP A 33 4.59 -29.67 -13.68
CA ASP A 33 5.68 -29.18 -14.53
C ASP A 33 5.20 -28.03 -15.44
N ARG A 34 3.98 -28.12 -15.97
CA ARG A 34 3.32 -27.01 -16.68
C ARG A 34 3.17 -25.77 -15.80
N LYS A 35 2.65 -25.91 -14.58
CA LYS A 35 2.53 -24.79 -13.63
C LYS A 35 3.88 -24.16 -13.32
N ARG A 36 4.95 -24.97 -13.22
CA ARG A 36 6.31 -24.47 -12.99
C ARG A 36 6.83 -23.68 -14.21
N LEU A 37 6.58 -24.17 -15.42
CA LEU A 37 6.98 -23.51 -16.66
C LEU A 37 6.24 -22.19 -16.88
N GLU A 38 4.91 -22.17 -16.68
CA GLU A 38 4.09 -20.95 -16.72
C GLU A 38 4.57 -19.91 -15.71
N LYS A 39 4.92 -20.37 -14.50
CA LYS A 39 5.49 -19.52 -13.46
C LYS A 39 6.83 -18.93 -13.91
N GLN A 40 7.73 -19.76 -14.45
CA GLN A 40 9.02 -19.30 -14.96
C GLN A 40 8.83 -18.26 -16.07
N GLN A 41 8.02 -18.55 -17.08
CA GLN A 41 7.74 -17.62 -18.19
C GLN A 41 7.13 -16.29 -17.70
N LYS A 42 6.23 -16.33 -16.72
CA LYS A 42 5.62 -15.13 -16.14
C LYS A 42 6.62 -14.24 -15.40
N TYR A 43 7.63 -14.83 -14.76
CA TYR A 43 8.61 -14.11 -13.94
C TYR A 43 9.97 -13.90 -14.64
N THR A 44 10.18 -14.47 -15.82
CA THR A 44 11.33 -14.15 -16.68
C THR A 44 11.15 -12.75 -17.23
N ARG A 45 11.78 -11.76 -16.58
CA ARG A 45 11.88 -10.39 -17.09
C ARG A 45 13.15 -10.27 -17.91
N GLU A 46 13.03 -9.89 -19.17
CA GLU A 46 14.19 -9.48 -19.98
C GLU A 46 14.93 -8.35 -19.28
N GLN A 47 16.24 -8.52 -19.06
CA GLN A 47 17.11 -7.47 -18.52
C GLN A 47 17.33 -6.41 -19.62
N ARG A 48 16.36 -5.52 -19.79
CA ARG A 48 16.55 -4.31 -20.59
C ARG A 48 17.40 -3.36 -19.76
N MET A 49 18.68 -3.24 -20.10
CA MET A 49 19.50 -2.15 -19.60
C MET A 49 18.92 -0.86 -20.14
N ALA A 50 18.36 -0.05 -19.26
CA ALA A 50 17.98 1.31 -19.61
C ALA A 50 19.27 2.10 -19.77
N VAL A 51 19.74 2.23 -21.01
CA VAL A 51 20.79 3.19 -21.36
C VAL A 51 20.15 4.57 -21.21
N ALA A 52 20.67 5.37 -20.29
CA ALA A 52 20.25 6.77 -20.17
C ALA A 52 20.65 7.48 -21.47
N PRO A 53 19.82 8.40 -22.00
CA PRO A 53 20.18 9.17 -23.17
C PRO A 53 21.50 9.92 -22.89
N GLU A 54 22.45 9.84 -23.84
CA GLU A 54 23.62 10.70 -23.81
C GLU A 54 23.15 12.12 -24.11
N ASP A 55 23.25 13.01 -23.13
CA ASP A 55 23.11 14.44 -23.38
C ASP A 55 24.38 14.89 -24.14
N ASP A 56 24.31 14.84 -25.46
CA ASP A 56 25.26 15.51 -26.37
C ASP A 56 25.10 17.02 -26.22
N ALA A 57 25.71 17.57 -25.17
CA ALA A 57 25.86 19.00 -25.01
C ALA A 57 27.16 19.42 -25.72
N GLU A 58 27.04 19.98 -26.93
CA GLU A 58 28.12 20.71 -27.59
C GLU A 58 28.56 21.90 -26.69
N GLY A 59 29.65 21.72 -25.93
CA GLY A 59 30.16 22.75 -25.00
C GLY A 59 30.89 22.19 -23.77
N ARG A 60 31.14 23.06 -22.77
CA ARG A 60 31.67 22.64 -21.46
C ARG A 60 30.56 21.97 -20.64
N ARG A 61 30.87 20.83 -20.03
CA ARG A 61 29.93 20.10 -19.16
C ARG A 61 29.53 20.97 -17.96
N GLU A 62 28.22 21.14 -17.76
CA GLU A 62 27.70 21.85 -16.59
C GLU A 62 27.85 21.04 -15.30
N ILE A 63 27.86 21.73 -14.16
CA ILE A 63 27.90 21.09 -12.84
C ILE A 63 26.52 20.55 -12.47
N GLY A 64 26.43 19.25 -12.17
CA GLY A 64 25.18 18.64 -11.74
C GLY A 64 24.70 19.15 -10.37
N GLY A 65 23.38 19.26 -10.17
CA GLY A 65 22.81 19.79 -8.92
C GLY A 65 23.21 19.05 -7.64
N LYS A 66 23.55 17.75 -7.74
CA LYS A 66 24.10 16.98 -6.62
C LYS A 66 25.50 17.46 -6.22
N ILE A 67 26.35 17.74 -7.20
CA ILE A 67 27.72 18.24 -7.00
C ILE A 67 27.65 19.67 -6.47
N MET A 68 26.80 20.51 -7.07
CA MET A 68 26.60 21.90 -6.62
C MET A 68 26.11 21.99 -5.17
N SER A 69 25.18 21.12 -4.76
CA SER A 69 24.59 21.18 -3.42
C SER A 69 25.37 20.44 -2.33
N ASN A 70 26.26 19.51 -2.71
CA ASN A 70 27.13 18.70 -1.85
C ASN A 70 26.45 18.20 -0.54
N ARG A 71 25.19 17.74 -0.63
CA ARG A 71 24.40 17.37 0.56
C ARG A 71 24.74 15.98 1.10
N GLY A 72 25.40 15.12 0.34
CA GLY A 72 25.72 13.74 0.75
C GLY A 72 24.47 12.86 1.00
N LEU A 73 24.63 11.80 1.78
CA LEU A 73 23.58 10.81 2.08
C LEU A 73 22.67 11.25 3.25
N THR A 74 21.98 12.39 3.13
CA THR A 74 21.04 12.83 4.17
C THR A 74 19.75 12.01 4.18
N PRO A 75 19.17 11.70 5.36
CA PRO A 75 17.87 11.04 5.45
C PRO A 75 16.75 11.94 4.91
N HIS A 76 15.66 11.31 4.46
CA HIS A 76 14.47 12.01 4.02
C HIS A 76 13.83 12.82 5.16
N ARG A 77 13.53 14.10 4.91
CA ARG A 77 12.82 15.00 5.84
C ARG A 77 11.49 15.42 5.22
N SER A 78 10.40 15.32 5.98
CA SER A 78 9.07 15.72 5.52
C SER A 78 9.01 17.23 5.19
N LYS A 79 8.06 17.60 4.31
CA LYS A 79 7.85 19.00 3.90
C LYS A 79 7.52 19.90 5.09
N ASP A 80 6.76 19.41 6.06
CA ASP A 80 6.40 20.13 7.28
C ASP A 80 7.63 20.54 8.11
N MET A 81 8.67 19.70 8.16
CA MET A 81 9.89 19.99 8.91
C MET A 81 10.74 21.07 8.24
N LYS A 82 10.51 21.37 6.95
CA LYS A 82 11.22 22.42 6.22
C LYS A 82 10.73 23.82 6.61
N ASN A 83 9.47 23.97 7.02
CA ASN A 83 8.89 25.26 7.39
C ASN A 83 8.53 25.28 8.89
N PRO A 84 9.28 26.03 9.74
CA PRO A 84 9.06 26.03 11.19
C PRO A 84 7.65 26.51 11.57
N ARG A 85 7.07 27.46 10.82
CA ARG A 85 5.70 27.95 11.04
C ARG A 85 4.67 26.86 10.81
N VAL A 86 4.77 26.13 9.71
CA VAL A 86 3.83 25.04 9.37
C VAL A 86 3.93 23.90 10.38
N ARG A 87 5.15 23.52 10.76
CA ARG A 87 5.40 22.53 11.82
C ARG A 87 4.70 22.89 13.13
N LEU A 88 4.84 24.13 13.59
CA LEU A 88 4.24 24.60 14.84
C LEU A 88 2.71 24.70 14.74
N LYS A 89 2.17 25.18 13.61
CA LYS A 89 0.73 25.18 13.34
C LYS A 89 0.13 23.76 13.44
N ASN A 90 0.76 22.79 12.77
CA ASN A 90 0.31 21.40 12.78
C ASN A 90 0.46 20.77 14.18
N LYS A 91 1.54 21.09 14.91
CA LYS A 91 1.73 20.64 16.30
C LYS A 91 0.62 21.16 17.21
N PHE A 92 0.27 22.44 17.11
CA PHE A 92 -0.82 23.04 17.88
C PHE A 92 -2.17 22.41 17.55
N ALA A 93 -2.51 22.27 16.26
CA ALA A 93 -3.77 21.64 15.85
C ALA A 93 -3.91 20.21 16.38
N LYS A 94 -2.84 19.40 16.30
CA LYS A 94 -2.81 18.05 16.89
C LYS A 94 -2.97 18.07 18.41
N ALA A 95 -2.36 19.03 19.10
CA ALA A 95 -2.49 19.17 20.55
C ALA A 95 -3.92 19.55 20.97
N VAL A 96 -4.59 20.44 20.23
CA VAL A 96 -5.99 20.81 20.47
C VAL A 96 -6.91 19.60 20.31
N VAL A 97 -6.75 18.81 19.26
CA VAL A 97 -7.55 17.58 19.06
C VAL A 97 -7.31 16.58 20.19
N ARG A 98 -6.05 16.36 20.60
CA ARG A 98 -5.73 15.46 21.71
C ARG A 98 -6.31 15.93 23.04
N ARG A 99 -6.35 17.25 23.29
CA ARG A 99 -6.92 17.84 24.50
C ARG A 99 -8.39 17.49 24.65
N LYS A 100 -9.17 17.49 23.56
CA LYS A 100 -10.60 17.13 23.57
C LYS A 100 -10.88 15.73 24.11
N GLY A 101 -9.91 14.82 24.02
CA GLY A 101 -10.01 13.47 24.58
C GLY A 101 -9.87 13.44 26.11
N THR A 102 -8.96 14.26 26.67
CA THR A 102 -8.72 14.32 28.12
C THR A 102 -9.70 15.23 28.84
N VAL A 103 -9.98 16.40 28.26
CA VAL A 103 -10.83 17.44 28.84
C VAL A 103 -11.87 17.82 27.81
N ARG A 104 -13.15 17.81 28.20
CA ARG A 104 -14.22 18.31 27.34
C ARG A 104 -14.16 19.83 27.27
N ASP A 105 -14.16 20.37 26.06
CA ASP A 105 -14.29 21.80 25.83
C ASP A 105 -15.71 22.28 26.19
N MET A 106 -15.86 23.57 26.51
CA MET A 106 -17.17 24.18 26.73
C MET A 106 -17.96 24.24 25.42
N LYS A 107 -19.20 23.72 25.43
CA LYS A 107 -20.13 23.82 24.30
C LYS A 107 -20.77 25.21 24.32
N VAL A 108 -20.51 26.02 23.29
CA VAL A 108 -21.14 27.35 23.13
C VAL A 108 -22.21 27.22 22.06
N GLY A 109 -23.46 27.51 22.44
CA GLY A 109 -24.58 27.62 21.50
C GLY A 109 -25.31 26.31 21.25
N ALA A 110 -26.43 26.13 21.94
CA ALA A 110 -27.60 25.44 21.40
C ALA A 110 -28.81 26.29 21.80
N THR A 111 -29.60 26.75 20.83
CA THR A 111 -30.86 27.49 21.10
C THR A 111 -31.87 26.62 21.83
N THR A 112 -31.76 25.29 21.73
CA THR A 112 -32.60 24.33 22.45
C THR A 112 -31.80 23.05 22.71
N TYR A 113 -32.10 22.35 23.80
CA TYR A 113 -31.46 21.08 24.14
C TYR A 113 -31.89 19.97 23.16
N GLY A 114 -30.94 19.46 22.37
CA GLY A 114 -31.16 18.38 21.40
C GLY A 114 -30.95 16.97 21.95
N GLY A 115 -30.73 16.81 23.26
CA GLY A 115 -30.32 15.53 23.86
C GLY A 115 -28.80 15.31 23.89
N GLU A 116 -28.39 14.12 24.33
CA GLU A 116 -26.98 13.70 24.42
C GLU A 116 -26.56 12.91 23.17
N GLU A 117 -26.02 13.60 22.16
CA GLU A 117 -25.63 13.01 20.87
C GLU A 117 -24.74 11.75 20.99
N THR A 118 -23.81 11.75 21.95
CA THR A 118 -22.88 10.63 22.18
C THR A 118 -23.40 9.58 23.17
N GLY A 119 -24.59 9.81 23.75
CA GLY A 119 -25.20 8.97 24.78
C GLY A 119 -24.72 9.25 26.21
N VAL A 120 -25.52 8.79 27.17
CA VAL A 120 -25.26 8.84 28.62
C VAL A 120 -24.80 7.47 29.09
N LYS A 121 -23.65 7.41 29.77
CA LYS A 121 -23.15 6.17 30.39
C LYS A 121 -23.41 6.20 31.89
N THR A 122 -24.37 5.39 32.35
CA THR A 122 -24.86 5.37 33.75
C THR A 122 -23.81 4.90 34.76
N SER A 123 -22.88 4.03 34.35
CA SER A 123 -21.88 3.44 35.25
C SER A 123 -20.63 4.29 35.49
N VAL A 124 -20.45 5.41 34.78
CA VAL A 124 -19.21 6.19 34.86
C VAL A 124 -19.40 7.46 35.68
N ILE A 125 -18.68 7.53 36.80
CA ILE A 125 -18.62 8.70 37.67
C ILE A 125 -17.33 9.48 37.33
N LYS A 126 -17.45 10.78 37.02
CA LYS A 126 -16.31 11.66 36.67
C LYS A 126 -16.02 12.75 37.72
N SER A 127 -16.64 12.69 38.90
CA SER A 127 -16.42 13.64 39.99
C SER A 127 -15.08 13.41 40.68
N ARG A 128 -14.48 14.48 41.23
CA ARG A 128 -13.32 14.38 42.13
C ARG A 128 -13.83 14.10 43.54
N LYS A 129 -13.31 13.04 44.18
CA LYS A 129 -13.54 12.77 45.61
C LYS A 129 -12.76 13.80 46.43
N LEU A 130 -13.39 14.34 47.48
CA LEU A 130 -12.75 15.22 48.46
C LEU A 130 -12.00 14.38 49.51
#